data_AF-A0AAD7GA57-F1
#
_entry.id   AF-A0AAD7GA57-F1
#
_cell.length_a   1.000
_cell.length_b   1.000
_cell.length_c   1.000
_cell.angle_alpha   90.00
_cell.angle_beta   90.00
_cell.angle_gamma   90.00
#
_symmetry.space_group_name_H-M   'P 1'
#
loop_
_entity.id
_entity.type
_entity.pdbx_description
1 polymer ?
#
loop_
_entity_poly.entity_id
_entity_poly.type
_entity_poly.pdbx_seq_one_letter_code
_entity_poly.pdbx_strand_id
1 'polypeptide(L)'
;GVPSLIVLNVPEHLTRAKLRAADKILCFICGAERKLNTMWDHVARHILLSLRGINEPNQVTLVGSDPCGFCGLDGCFTQLVNWKHPKKSVSIQSTCRYHYSRMNYKQAKIASNRSPSTNVPTPCALCPRSIVSG
;
A
#
# COMPACT_ATOMS: atom_id res chain seq x y z
N GLY A 1 27.23 -13.30 -3.88
CA GLY A 1 25.94 -12.81 -4.42
C GLY A 1 25.05 -12.44 -3.26
N VAL A 2 24.43 -11.26 -3.29
CA VAL A 2 23.52 -10.85 -2.21
C VAL A 2 22.21 -11.62 -2.39
N PRO A 3 21.73 -12.38 -1.38
CA PRO A 3 20.47 -13.09 -1.51
C PRO A 3 19.33 -12.07 -1.64
N SER A 4 18.61 -12.14 -2.77
CA SER A 4 17.37 -11.41 -3.00
C SER A 4 16.23 -12.42 -3.04
N LEU A 5 15.25 -12.29 -2.15
CA LEU A 5 14.06 -13.12 -2.15
C LEU A 5 13.10 -12.54 -3.21
N ILE A 6 13.30 -12.95 -4.46
CA ILE A 6 12.41 -12.60 -5.57
C ILE A 6 11.40 -13.74 -5.69
N VAL A 7 10.15 -13.48 -5.33
CA VAL A 7 9.05 -14.41 -5.60
C VAL A 7 8.64 -14.21 -7.06
N LEU A 8 9.23 -15.03 -7.93
CA LEU A 8 8.79 -15.15 -9.31
C LEU A 8 7.58 -16.10 -9.34
N ASN A 9 6.60 -15.82 -10.22
CA ASN A 9 5.39 -16.63 -10.41
C ASN A 9 4.43 -16.64 -9.21
N VAL A 10 3.88 -15.46 -8.87
CA VAL A 10 2.76 -15.37 -7.93
C VAL A 10 1.55 -16.14 -8.53
N PRO A 11 1.03 -17.19 -7.87
CA PRO A 11 -0.12 -17.95 -8.34
C PRO A 11 -1.29 -17.07 -8.79
N GLU A 12 -2.01 -17.50 -9.83
CA GLU A 12 -3.07 -16.67 -10.45
C GLU A 12 -4.20 -16.30 -9.47
N HIS A 13 -4.51 -17.19 -8.52
CA HIS A 13 -5.48 -16.94 -7.44
C HIS A 13 -5.00 -15.86 -6.43
N LEU A 14 -3.71 -15.52 -6.45
CA LEU A 14 -3.12 -14.41 -5.70
C LEU A 14 -3.00 -13.13 -6.56
N THR A 15 -3.19 -13.22 -7.88
CA THR A 15 -3.29 -12.05 -8.78
C THR A 15 -4.75 -11.62 -8.93
N ARG A 16 -5.21 -10.74 -8.05
CA ARG A 16 -6.54 -10.12 -8.15
C ARG A 16 -6.54 -9.02 -9.20
N ALA A 17 -7.61 -8.95 -10.00
CA ALA A 17 -7.85 -7.84 -10.93
C ALA A 17 -7.76 -6.51 -10.17
N LYS A 18 -6.88 -5.62 -10.65
CA LYS A 18 -6.62 -4.35 -10.00
C LYS A 18 -7.74 -3.37 -10.31
N LEU A 19 -8.24 -2.72 -9.25
CA LEU A 19 -9.20 -1.63 -9.36
C LEU A 19 -8.53 -0.38 -9.93
N ARG A 20 -9.36 0.56 -10.42
CA ARG A 20 -8.92 1.86 -10.93
C ARG A 20 -8.88 2.88 -9.81
N ALA A 21 -7.99 3.86 -9.95
CA ALA A 21 -7.82 4.97 -9.00
C ALA A 21 -9.12 5.71 -8.64
N ALA A 22 -10.03 5.85 -9.61
CA ALA A 22 -11.28 6.60 -9.45
C ALA A 22 -12.44 5.77 -8.90
N ASP A 23 -12.27 4.45 -8.76
CA ASP A 23 -13.34 3.58 -8.26
C ASP A 23 -13.70 3.97 -6.84
N LYS A 24 -15.00 4.00 -6.55
CA LYS A 24 -15.53 4.22 -5.21
C LYS A 24 -15.66 2.89 -4.51
N ILE A 25 -15.04 2.77 -3.35
CA ILE A 25 -15.06 1.55 -2.54
C ILE A 25 -15.23 1.89 -1.07
N LEU A 26 -15.77 0.94 -0.31
CA LEU A 26 -15.92 1.05 1.14
C LEU A 26 -14.59 0.77 1.83
N CYS A 27 -14.27 1.55 2.85
CA CYS A 27 -13.18 1.30 3.80
C CYS A 27 -13.48 0.04 4.62
N PHE A 28 -12.53 -0.88 4.75
CA PHE A 28 -12.71 -2.11 5.54
C PHE A 28 -12.78 -1.85 7.05
N ILE A 29 -12.21 -0.74 7.50
CA ILE A 29 -12.14 -0.39 8.93
C ILE A 29 -13.42 0.30 9.39
N CYS A 30 -13.96 1.26 8.63
CA CYS A 30 -15.09 2.07 9.07
C CYS A 30 -16.31 2.07 8.13
N GLY A 31 -16.26 1.34 7.02
CA GLY A 31 -17.35 1.29 6.05
C GLY A 31 -17.54 2.55 5.20
N ALA A 32 -16.78 3.62 5.42
CA ALA A 32 -16.94 4.86 4.66
C ALA A 32 -16.58 4.68 3.17
N GLU A 33 -17.42 5.21 2.28
CA GLU A 33 -17.13 5.23 0.84
C GLU A 33 -16.08 6.30 0.50
N ARG A 34 -15.05 5.91 -0.24
CA ARG A 34 -13.98 6.81 -0.73
C ARG A 34 -13.56 6.43 -2.14
N LYS A 35 -12.97 7.39 -2.87
CA LYS A 35 -12.22 7.07 -4.09
C LYS A 35 -10.98 6.29 -3.72
N LEU A 36 -10.65 5.27 -4.49
CA LEU A 36 -9.57 4.37 -4.15
C LEU A 36 -8.20 5.07 -4.04
N ASN A 37 -7.94 6.07 -4.88
CA ASN A 37 -6.72 6.89 -4.81
C ASN A 37 -6.58 7.75 -3.55
N THR A 38 -7.66 7.92 -2.77
CA THR A 38 -7.64 8.63 -1.47
C THR A 38 -7.68 7.68 -0.28
N MET A 39 -7.87 6.38 -0.53
CA MET A 39 -8.12 5.40 0.54
C MET A 39 -6.92 5.22 1.47
N TRP A 40 -5.70 5.26 0.94
CA TRP A 40 -4.47 5.12 1.73
C TRP A 40 -4.31 6.21 2.81
N ASP A 41 -4.59 7.48 2.48
CA ASP A 41 -4.55 8.60 3.44
C ASP A 41 -5.66 8.47 4.50
N HIS A 42 -6.85 8.05 4.07
CA HIS A 42 -7.96 7.75 4.97
C HIS A 42 -7.62 6.63 5.96
N VAL A 43 -7.03 5.53 5.49
CA VAL A 43 -6.60 4.40 6.31
C VAL A 43 -5.44 4.76 7.23
N ALA A 44 -4.53 5.64 6.81
CA ALA A 44 -3.45 6.10 7.67
C ALA A 44 -3.96 6.75 8.96
N ARG A 45 -5.09 7.48 8.91
CA ARG A 45 -5.72 8.02 10.12
C ARG A 45 -6.15 6.90 11.08
N HIS A 46 -6.78 5.85 10.57
CA HIS A 46 -7.19 4.69 11.38
C HIS A 46 -5.99 4.02 12.06
N ILE A 47 -4.92 3.76 11.30
CA ILE A 47 -3.69 3.16 11.82
C ILE A 47 -3.10 4.03 12.93
N LEU A 48 -2.99 5.35 12.72
CA LEU A 48 -2.42 6.27 13.71
C LEU A 48 -3.23 6.36 15.00
N LEU A 49 -4.56 6.33 14.91
CA LEU A 49 -5.44 6.32 16.08
C LEU A 49 -5.34 5.00 16.85
N SER A 50 -5.34 3.87 16.13
CA SER A 50 -5.16 2.54 16.73
C SER A 50 -3.82 2.41 17.44
N LEU A 51 -2.72 2.90 16.85
CA LEU A 51 -1.40 2.91 17.48
C LEU A 51 -1.34 3.74 18.77
N ARG A 52 -2.30 4.66 18.97
CA ARG A 52 -2.45 5.48 20.18
C ARG A 52 -3.49 4.92 21.15
N GLY A 53 -4.06 3.74 20.87
CA GLY A 53 -5.13 3.15 21.67
C GLY A 53 -6.44 3.94 21.62
N ILE A 54 -6.64 4.77 20.58
CA ILE A 54 -7.86 5.56 20.42
C ILE A 54 -8.85 4.75 19.59
N ASN A 55 -9.96 4.36 20.21
CA ASN A 55 -11.07 3.68 19.55
C ASN A 55 -11.91 4.67 18.73
N GLU A 56 -12.25 4.28 17.50
CA GLU A 56 -13.10 5.10 16.65
C GLU A 56 -14.56 4.67 16.72
N PRO A 57 -15.51 5.61 16.83
CA PRO A 57 -16.91 5.29 17.09
C PRO A 57 -17.60 4.51 15.96
N ASN A 58 -17.12 4.64 14.71
CA ASN A 58 -17.70 4.00 13.53
C ASN A 58 -16.84 2.84 13.01
N GLN A 59 -16.08 2.19 13.89
CA GLN A 59 -15.18 1.12 13.51
C GLN A 59 -15.94 -0.21 13.33
N VAL A 60 -15.98 -0.69 12.10
CA VAL A 60 -16.55 -1.99 11.69
C VAL A 60 -15.55 -3.12 11.92
N THR A 61 -14.25 -2.86 11.71
CA THR A 61 -13.17 -3.84 11.84
C THR A 61 -11.97 -3.24 12.58
N LEU A 62 -11.29 -4.04 13.40
CA LEU A 62 -10.05 -3.63 14.05
C LEU A 62 -8.90 -3.45 13.05
N VAL A 63 -8.03 -2.48 13.32
CA VAL A 63 -6.75 -2.35 12.63
C VAL A 63 -5.90 -3.58 12.98
N GLY A 64 -5.19 -4.10 11.99
CA GLY A 64 -4.29 -5.24 12.15
C GLY A 64 -3.13 -4.96 13.10
N SER A 65 -2.50 -6.04 13.59
CA SER A 65 -1.31 -5.92 14.46
C SER A 65 -0.06 -5.49 13.68
N ASP A 66 0.04 -5.90 12.41
CA ASP A 66 1.04 -5.46 11.43
C ASP A 66 0.31 -4.88 10.20
N PRO A 67 -0.29 -3.69 10.36
CA PRO A 67 -1.32 -3.22 9.46
C PRO A 67 -0.73 -2.85 8.09
N CYS A 68 -1.36 -3.34 7.03
CA CYS A 68 -1.07 -2.93 5.67
C CYS A 68 -1.29 -1.41 5.50
N GLY A 69 -0.29 -0.69 4.99
CA GLY A 69 -0.43 0.76 4.76
C GLY A 69 -1.56 1.18 3.80
N PHE A 70 -2.10 0.25 3.00
CA PHE A 70 -3.22 0.52 2.11
C PHE A 70 -4.58 0.28 2.76
N CYS A 71 -4.81 -0.89 3.35
CA CYS A 71 -6.13 -1.29 3.89
C CYS A 71 -6.22 -1.38 5.41
N GLY A 72 -5.09 -1.28 6.11
CA GLY A 72 -4.96 -1.32 7.57
C GLY A 72 -5.27 -2.66 8.22
N LEU A 73 -5.44 -3.72 7.42
CA LEU A 73 -5.57 -5.10 7.87
C LEU A 73 -4.24 -5.86 7.72
N ASP A 74 -4.12 -7.02 8.36
CA ASP A 74 -2.96 -7.89 8.26
C ASP A 74 -2.97 -8.76 6.98
N GLY A 75 -1.82 -9.37 6.67
CA GLY A 75 -1.71 -10.41 5.62
C GLY A 75 -1.53 -9.90 4.19
N CYS A 76 -1.39 -8.60 3.98
CA CYS A 76 -1.04 -8.05 2.67
C CYS A 76 0.48 -8.03 2.46
N PHE A 77 0.95 -8.51 1.31
CA PHE A 77 2.35 -8.39 0.90
C PHE A 77 2.52 -7.15 0.04
N THR A 78 3.55 -6.35 0.32
CA THR A 78 3.88 -5.15 -0.44
C THR A 78 5.39 -5.06 -0.66
N GLN A 79 5.80 -4.75 -1.89
CA GLN A 79 7.21 -4.66 -2.28
C GLN A 79 7.45 -3.41 -3.13
N LEU A 80 8.61 -2.78 -2.91
CA LEU A 80 9.16 -1.80 -3.83
C LEU A 80 9.96 -2.51 -4.91
N VAL A 81 9.58 -2.28 -6.16
CA VAL A 81 10.24 -2.84 -7.33
C VAL A 81 11.00 -1.75 -8.05
N ASN A 82 12.31 -1.94 -8.15
CA ASN A 82 13.18 -1.15 -9.02
C ASN A 82 13.25 -1.80 -10.40
N TRP A 83 13.03 -1.01 -11.45
CA TRP A 83 13.27 -1.44 -12.82
C TRP A 83 14.75 -1.25 -13.17
N LYS A 84 15.34 -2.22 -13.89
CA LYS A 84 16.73 -2.12 -14.40
C LYS A 84 16.94 -0.92 -15.33
N HIS A 85 15.89 -0.43 -15.98
CA HIS A 85 15.99 0.72 -16.88
C HIS A 85 15.99 2.05 -16.11
N PRO A 86 16.97 2.95 -16.36
CA PRO A 86 17.11 4.22 -15.62
C PRO A 86 15.94 5.20 -15.83
N LYS A 87 15.12 5.01 -16.88
CA LYS A 87 13.94 5.84 -17.16
C LYS A 87 12.65 5.36 -16.47
N LYS A 88 12.63 4.17 -15.86
CA LYS A 88 11.43 3.64 -15.18
C LYS A 88 11.54 3.88 -13.68
N SER A 89 10.57 4.62 -13.14
CA SER A 89 10.47 4.93 -11.72
C SER A 89 10.25 3.70 -10.85
N VAL A 90 10.65 3.78 -9.59
CA VAL A 90 10.27 2.82 -8.54
C VAL A 90 8.76 2.65 -8.54
N SER A 91 8.31 1.40 -8.51
CA SER A 91 6.89 1.04 -8.47
C SER A 91 6.58 0.21 -7.24
N ILE A 92 5.32 0.25 -6.79
CA ILE A 92 4.84 -0.62 -5.73
C ILE A 92 4.15 -1.82 -6.37
N GLN A 93 4.46 -3.02 -5.89
CA GLN A 93 3.63 -4.20 -6.07
C GLN A 93 3.01 -4.54 -4.73
N SER A 94 1.73 -4.92 -4.74
CA SER A 94 1.03 -5.32 -3.52
C SER A 94 -0.09 -6.30 -3.83
N THR A 95 -0.29 -7.28 -2.94
CA THR A 95 -1.47 -8.17 -2.98
C THR A 95 -2.72 -7.49 -2.42
N CYS A 96 -2.59 -6.31 -1.80
CA CYS A 96 -3.71 -5.57 -1.25
C CYS A 96 -4.75 -5.18 -2.33
N ARG A 97 -6.04 -5.32 -2.00
CA ARG A 97 -7.16 -4.90 -2.87
C ARG A 97 -7.16 -3.39 -3.11
N TYR A 98 -6.67 -2.62 -2.15
CA TYR A 98 -6.62 -1.16 -2.26
C TYR A 98 -5.40 -0.64 -3.03
N HIS A 99 -4.47 -1.51 -3.37
CA HIS A 99 -3.45 -1.14 -4.34
C HIS A 99 -4.06 -1.17 -5.75
N TYR A 100 -4.08 -0.02 -6.43
CA TYR A 100 -4.67 0.16 -7.76
C TYR A 100 -3.63 0.21 -8.88
N SER A 101 -4.07 -0.02 -10.12
CA SER A 101 -3.19 0.04 -11.30
C SER A 101 -2.68 1.47 -11.51
N ARG A 102 -1.38 1.63 -11.81
CA ARG A 102 -0.73 2.94 -12.08
C ARG A 102 -0.65 3.88 -10.87
N MET A 103 -0.60 3.35 -9.65
CA MET A 103 -0.28 4.14 -8.47
C MET A 103 1.05 4.91 -8.67
N ASN A 104 0.99 6.24 -8.55
CA ASN A 104 2.16 7.09 -8.73
C ASN A 104 2.94 7.17 -7.42
N TYR A 105 3.92 6.29 -7.26
CA TYR A 105 4.76 6.24 -6.08
C TYR A 105 5.48 7.57 -5.78
N LYS A 106 5.96 8.27 -6.81
CA LYS A 106 6.66 9.55 -6.64
C LYS A 106 5.78 10.60 -5.97
N GLN A 107 4.51 10.68 -6.35
CA GLN A 107 3.56 11.60 -5.74
C GLN A 107 3.15 11.15 -4.34
N ALA A 108 2.92 9.85 -4.13
CA ALA A 108 2.52 9.33 -2.82
C ALA A 108 3.61 9.49 -1.73
N LYS A 109 4.87 9.71 -2.13
CA LYS A 109 5.96 10.07 -1.21
C LYS A 109 5.95 11.52 -0.74
N ILE A 110 5.11 12.38 -1.30
CA ILE A 110 5.11 13.81 -1.02
C ILE A 110 3.87 14.14 -0.20
N ALA A 111 4.07 14.49 1.07
CA ALA A 111 3.00 14.99 1.91
C ALA A 111 2.51 16.36 1.39
N SER A 112 1.21 16.60 1.47
CA SER A 112 0.61 17.91 1.22
C SER A 112 -0.53 18.17 2.19
N ASN A 113 -1.00 19.42 2.29
CA ASN A 113 -2.17 19.73 3.13
C ASN A 113 -3.42 18.91 2.78
N ARG A 114 -3.53 18.43 1.53
CA ARG A 114 -4.66 17.60 1.06
C ARG A 114 -4.41 16.09 1.18
N SER A 115 -3.17 15.67 1.43
CA SER A 115 -2.73 14.29 1.61
C SER A 115 -1.54 14.29 2.58
N PRO A 116 -1.80 14.48 3.88
CA PRO A 116 -0.74 14.66 4.87
C PRO A 116 0.06 13.38 5.11
N SER A 117 -0.52 12.21 4.81
CA SER A 117 0.15 10.94 4.98
C SER A 117 1.02 10.59 3.78
N THR A 118 2.21 10.05 4.04
CA THR A 118 3.08 9.40 3.04
C THR A 118 3.17 7.90 3.31
N ASN A 119 2.10 7.28 3.83
CA ASN A 119 1.98 5.86 4.19
C ASN A 119 2.07 4.91 2.99
N VAL A 120 3.20 5.00 2.28
CA VAL A 120 3.64 4.15 1.20
C VAL A 120 4.99 3.55 1.61
N PRO A 121 5.33 2.36 1.09
CA PRO A 121 6.62 1.74 1.38
C PRO A 121 7.78 2.68 1.05
N THR A 122 8.78 2.77 1.93
CA THR A 122 10.02 3.53 1.68
C THR A 122 11.19 2.58 1.45
N PRO A 123 12.21 2.96 0.65
CA PRO A 123 13.39 2.13 0.50
C PRO A 123 14.15 2.08 1.84
N CYS A 124 14.32 0.88 2.39
CA CYS A 124 15.21 0.68 3.53
C CYS A 124 16.66 0.80 3.07
N ALA A 125 17.44 1.70 3.68
CA ALA A 125 18.86 1.88 3.36
C ALA A 125 19.73 0.69 3.76
N LEU A 126 19.24 -0.17 4.67
CA LEU A 126 19.93 -1.36 5.14
C LEU A 126 19.62 -2.61 4.29
N CYS A 127 18.48 -2.62 3.60
CA CYS A 127 18.06 -3.78 2.82
C CYS A 127 18.64 -3.75 1.40
N PRO A 128 19.02 -4.92 0.83
CA PRO A 128 19.32 -5.02 -0.60
C PRO A 128 18.14 -4.56 -1.45
N ARG A 129 18.42 -3.87 -2.55
CA ARG A 129 17.38 -3.44 -3.49
C ARG A 129 16.77 -4.66 -4.19
N SER A 130 15.44 -4.76 -4.18
CA SER A 130 14.72 -5.71 -5.02
C SER A 130 14.79 -5.26 -6.49
N ILE A 131 15.51 -6.00 -7.32
CA ILE A 131 15.69 -5.74 -8.75
C ILE A 131 14.86 -6.76 -9.51
N VAL A 132 13.91 -6.32 -10.33
CA VAL A 132 13.21 -7.23 -11.26
C VAL A 132 13.96 -7.24 -12.58
N SER A 133 14.38 -8.43 -13.00
CA SER A 133 14.87 -8.70 -14.35
C SER A 133 13.66 -8.76 -15.27
N GLY A 134 13.49 -7.74 -16.11
CA GLY A 134 12.62 -7.83 -17.28
C GLY A 134 13.28 -8.65 -18.36
#